data_AF-A0A8J4XQ57-F1
#
_entry.id   AF-A0A8J4XQ57-F1
#
_cell.length_a   1.000
_cell.length_b   1.000
_cell.length_c   1.000
_cell.angle_alpha   90.00
_cell.angle_beta   90.00
_cell.angle_gamma   90.00
#
_symmetry.space_group_name_H-M   'P 1'
#
loop_
_entity.id
_entity.type
_entity.pdbx_description
1 polymer ?
#
loop_
_entity_poly.entity_id
_entity_poly.type
_entity_poly.pdbx_seq_one_letter_code
_entity_poly.pdbx_strand_id
1 'polypeptide(L)'
;MESGELVRWTAPEYDVVTHVHEYGGGSFTVYNHTLFFCRGEDNGVYRQDGPAATPSRLAHNPKKRYADAAYSPRWDALFLVLEDHSGVEEEGTQEPRNSLVSVDAATGEEEVVVEHADFFASPRITQDGLHLVWIQWNHPHMPWDENQMFVADLKEDPRDVTISRFFQHGSMMTPSFDHNNELFYVHDSTGWWNLYWVNRRGFEINLTPQSLEVGWPTWRFGRQAYAVNPGLGAREAVVICGHDLTVVDLRRQERRVLNTGYTTYSLGVTYSKTGDKVYTVASDGTRLPRLVEVEVGSGRTKVVGAVEGEEWGPGEGYISRARLVQFPTTQEDFAYGYLYMPKNQDYHASEGTLPPLLVKVHEGPTDAASQALNPRHQFFTSRGFALLDIDYRGSTGYGKLYRNKLNQMWGVYDVDDVLAGASHLVREGVVDGGRVCIDSSSVAAYTMLSALTMPGSLFRAGGGGVRRGRRAGGGSHLVREGVVDGGRVCIDQQLRGGLHHALSPTMPGSLFRADQINQQRTAAKGTLEALVTRPMTQASDRYTVPLMRSSTLPALTPAPPVYISVGIVSLADIGAVKTQALVYCATAINKKIWVKFARSESNFVARTLPG
;
A
#
# COMPACT_ATOMS: atom_id res chain seq x y z
N MET A 1 -8.28 -6.62 34.64
CA MET A 1 -8.75 -6.15 33.31
C MET A 1 -10.04 -6.88 32.93
N GLU A 2 -11.10 -6.75 33.74
CA GLU A 2 -12.41 -7.42 33.50
C GLU A 2 -13.47 -6.48 32.88
N SER A 3 -13.17 -5.18 32.72
CA SER A 3 -14.16 -4.16 32.32
C SER A 3 -14.42 -4.05 30.82
N GLY A 4 -13.65 -4.71 29.96
CA GLY A 4 -13.75 -4.55 28.50
C GLY A 4 -13.38 -3.13 28.01
N GLU A 5 -12.71 -2.35 28.86
CA GLU A 5 -12.29 -0.99 28.58
C GLU A 5 -11.08 -0.95 27.63
N LEU A 6 -11.11 -0.07 26.64
CA LEU A 6 -9.98 0.17 25.75
C LEU A 6 -8.93 1.01 26.48
N VAL A 7 -7.73 0.45 26.61
CA VAL A 7 -6.59 1.14 27.22
C VAL A 7 -5.54 1.42 26.15
N ARG A 8 -5.10 2.67 26.05
CA ARG A 8 -3.91 3.01 25.28
C ARG A 8 -2.69 2.50 26.04
N TRP A 9 -1.95 1.57 25.44
CA TRP A 9 -0.74 1.02 26.04
C TRP A 9 0.43 1.99 25.94
N THR A 10 0.76 2.37 24.72
CA THR A 10 1.96 3.15 24.43
C THR A 10 1.60 4.61 24.24
N ALA A 11 2.35 5.49 24.90
CA ALA A 11 2.10 6.92 24.86
C ALA A 11 2.42 7.50 23.46
N PRO A 12 1.70 8.54 22.98
CA PRO A 12 1.81 9.03 21.60
C PRO A 12 3.21 9.47 21.17
N GLU A 13 4.08 9.82 22.10
CA GLU A 13 5.48 10.20 21.85
C GLU A 13 6.37 9.02 21.43
N TYR A 14 5.96 7.79 21.73
CA TYR A 14 6.59 6.57 21.23
C TYR A 14 5.89 6.17 19.94
N ASP A 15 6.38 6.69 18.81
CA ASP A 15 5.85 6.41 17.47
C ASP A 15 6.05 4.93 17.10
N VAL A 16 5.03 4.08 17.32
CA VAL A 16 5.07 2.62 17.10
C VAL A 16 5.01 2.28 15.60
N VAL A 17 6.14 2.50 14.93
CA VAL A 17 6.30 2.42 13.48
C VAL A 17 7.64 1.80 13.15
N THR A 18 7.71 1.15 11.99
CA THR A 18 8.96 0.74 11.36
C THR A 18 8.99 1.18 9.90
N HIS A 19 10.18 1.38 9.38
CA HIS A 19 10.46 1.80 8.01
C HIS A 19 11.17 0.70 7.19
N VAL A 20 11.21 -0.54 7.68
CA VAL A 20 11.69 -1.68 6.88
C VAL A 20 10.85 -1.81 5.62
N HIS A 21 11.52 -2.04 4.49
CA HIS A 21 11.00 -2.01 3.12
C HIS A 21 10.31 -0.69 2.74
N GLU A 22 10.53 0.40 3.49
CA GLU A 22 9.89 1.73 3.35
C GLU A 22 8.35 1.75 3.55
N TYR A 23 7.68 0.60 3.56
CA TYR A 23 6.24 0.45 3.75
C TYR A 23 5.84 0.12 5.20
N GLY A 24 6.74 -0.48 5.97
CA GLY A 24 6.52 -0.83 7.37
C GLY A 24 5.46 -1.91 7.60
N GLY A 25 4.73 -1.79 8.71
CA GLY A 25 3.87 -2.85 9.25
C GLY A 25 4.63 -3.76 10.22
N GLY A 26 3.95 -4.70 10.88
CA GLY A 26 4.58 -5.61 11.85
C GLY A 26 5.41 -4.88 12.92
N SER A 27 5.03 -3.66 13.30
CA SER A 27 5.81 -2.80 14.19
C SER A 27 5.74 -3.23 15.65
N PHE A 28 4.92 -4.22 15.99
CA PHE A 28 4.84 -4.75 17.35
C PHE A 28 4.40 -6.22 17.38
N THR A 29 4.69 -6.86 18.50
CA THR A 29 4.16 -8.17 18.89
C THR A 29 3.84 -8.17 20.37
N VAL A 30 2.92 -9.03 20.81
CA VAL A 30 2.46 -9.11 22.20
C VAL A 30 2.61 -10.54 22.68
N TYR A 31 3.26 -10.70 23.84
CA TYR A 31 3.35 -11.99 24.52
C TYR A 31 3.13 -11.79 26.02
N ASN A 32 2.19 -12.55 26.59
CA ASN A 32 1.91 -12.56 28.03
C ASN A 32 1.84 -11.18 28.72
N HIS A 33 1.06 -10.26 28.15
CA HIS A 33 0.93 -8.87 28.63
C HIS A 33 2.21 -8.00 28.53
N THR A 34 3.23 -8.46 27.82
CA THR A 34 4.38 -7.65 27.41
C THR A 34 4.22 -7.27 25.93
N LEU A 35 4.37 -5.99 25.64
CA LEU A 35 4.42 -5.45 24.29
C LEU A 35 5.87 -5.26 23.89
N PHE A 36 6.26 -5.85 22.76
CA PHE A 36 7.53 -5.55 22.09
C PHE A 36 7.22 -4.76 20.83
N PHE A 37 7.90 -3.65 20.60
CA PHE A 37 7.60 -2.78 19.48
C PHE A 37 8.81 -2.04 18.92
N CYS A 38 8.75 -1.69 17.64
CA CYS A 38 9.72 -0.84 16.97
C CYS A 38 9.28 0.62 17.07
N ARG A 39 10.22 1.52 17.31
CA ARG A 39 9.99 2.96 17.32
C ARG A 39 10.57 3.61 16.07
N GLY A 40 9.74 4.33 15.31
CA GLY A 40 10.14 4.89 14.02
C GLY A 40 11.16 6.03 14.11
N GLU A 41 11.16 6.77 15.22
CA GLU A 41 12.03 7.95 15.39
C GLU A 41 13.52 7.60 15.54
N ASP A 42 13.83 6.52 16.25
CA ASP A 42 15.20 6.10 16.53
C ASP A 42 15.54 4.69 15.98
N ASN A 43 14.60 4.05 15.28
CA ASN A 43 14.70 2.68 14.77
C ASN A 43 14.97 1.62 15.86
N GLY A 44 14.70 1.91 17.14
CA GLY A 44 14.95 0.99 18.24
C GLY A 44 13.84 -0.04 18.44
N VAL A 45 14.20 -1.18 19.04
CA VAL A 45 13.26 -2.18 19.59
C VAL A 45 13.05 -1.88 21.06
N TYR A 46 11.79 -1.88 21.49
CA TYR A 46 11.35 -1.52 22.83
C TYR A 46 10.51 -2.64 23.45
N ARG A 47 10.52 -2.70 24.77
CA ARG A 47 9.72 -3.59 25.62
C ARG A 47 8.87 -2.73 26.56
N GLN A 48 7.62 -3.12 26.74
CA GLN A 48 6.70 -2.50 27.69
C GLN A 48 5.91 -3.59 28.42
N ASP A 49 6.23 -3.81 29.69
CA ASP A 49 5.61 -4.83 30.56
C ASP A 49 4.27 -4.34 31.16
N GLY A 50 3.32 -4.09 30.26
CA GLY A 50 1.96 -3.65 30.59
C GLY A 50 1.70 -2.15 30.36
N PRO A 51 0.42 -1.75 30.30
CA PRO A 51 0.03 -0.43 29.82
C PRO A 51 0.48 0.74 30.71
N ALA A 52 0.75 0.50 31.99
CA ALA A 52 1.26 1.52 32.92
C ALA A 52 2.79 1.57 33.00
N ALA A 53 3.49 0.58 32.43
CA ALA A 53 4.94 0.53 32.44
C ALA A 53 5.53 1.51 31.43
N THR A 54 6.64 2.15 31.79
CA THR A 54 7.42 2.96 30.84
C THR A 54 8.16 2.04 29.86
N PRO A 55 8.09 2.27 28.54
CA PRO A 55 8.85 1.48 27.58
C PRO A 55 10.36 1.56 27.81
N SER A 56 11.02 0.41 27.89
CA SER A 56 12.47 0.28 27.94
C SER A 56 13.02 -0.13 26.57
N ARG A 57 14.09 0.52 26.12
CA ARG A 57 14.76 0.16 24.86
C ARG A 57 15.58 -1.11 25.03
N LEU A 58 15.35 -2.11 24.20
CA LEU A 58 16.07 -3.39 24.16
C LEU A 58 17.30 -3.30 23.26
N ALA A 59 17.07 -3.02 21.98
CA ALA A 59 18.12 -2.94 20.96
C ALA A 59 18.00 -1.64 20.17
N HIS A 60 19.13 -1.05 19.79
CA HIS A 60 19.15 0.17 19.00
C HIS A 60 20.48 0.37 18.30
N ASN A 61 20.39 0.57 16.99
CA ASN A 61 21.44 1.16 16.18
C ASN A 61 20.75 2.08 15.15
N PRO A 62 21.16 3.36 15.03
CA PRO A 62 20.47 4.33 14.18
C PRO A 62 20.44 3.94 12.70
N LYS A 63 21.37 3.08 12.25
CA LYS A 63 21.49 2.59 10.87
C LYS A 63 20.75 1.28 10.63
N LYS A 64 20.20 0.68 11.68
CA LYS A 64 19.49 -0.59 11.63
C LYS A 64 18.00 -0.35 11.81
N ARG A 65 17.17 -1.09 11.08
CA ARG A 65 15.70 -1.01 11.19
C ARG A 65 15.14 -2.42 11.37
N TYR A 66 14.19 -2.57 12.30
CA TYR A 66 13.65 -3.87 12.69
C TYR A 66 12.15 -3.95 12.37
N ALA A 67 11.64 -5.14 12.07
CA ALA A 67 10.21 -5.37 11.83
C ALA A 67 9.78 -6.84 12.04
N ASP A 68 8.46 -7.05 12.07
CA ASP A 68 7.77 -8.35 11.96
C ASP A 68 8.17 -9.39 13.02
N ALA A 69 8.33 -8.92 14.26
CA ALA A 69 8.88 -9.72 15.36
C ALA A 69 8.00 -10.92 15.77
N ALA A 70 8.64 -12.05 16.07
CA ALA A 70 8.06 -13.18 16.79
C ALA A 70 8.86 -13.45 18.07
N TYR A 71 8.20 -13.45 19.22
CA TYR A 71 8.84 -13.73 20.52
C TYR A 71 8.81 -15.23 20.84
N SER A 72 9.92 -15.75 21.38
CA SER A 72 10.02 -17.11 21.90
C SER A 72 10.32 -17.13 23.40
N PRO A 73 9.43 -17.69 24.24
CA PRO A 73 9.71 -17.83 25.67
C PRO A 73 10.80 -18.86 25.98
N ARG A 74 11.07 -19.81 25.07
CA ARG A 74 12.14 -20.80 25.25
C ARG A 74 13.52 -20.13 25.22
N TRP A 75 13.68 -19.19 24.29
CA TRP A 75 14.95 -18.49 24.05
C TRP A 75 15.02 -17.15 24.77
N ASP A 76 13.90 -16.70 25.35
CA ASP A 76 13.70 -15.33 25.82
C ASP A 76 14.18 -14.29 24.81
N ALA A 77 13.83 -14.49 23.53
CA ALA A 77 14.35 -13.71 22.42
C ALA A 77 13.26 -13.40 21.38
N LEU A 78 13.42 -12.27 20.70
CA LEU A 78 12.65 -11.86 19.53
C LEU A 78 13.36 -12.31 18.26
N PHE A 79 12.64 -12.89 17.31
CA PHE A 79 13.12 -13.13 15.94
C PHE A 79 12.52 -12.06 15.03
N LEU A 80 13.35 -11.24 14.38
CA LEU A 80 12.93 -10.08 13.59
C LEU A 80 13.54 -10.08 12.21
N VAL A 81 12.90 -9.36 11.29
CA VAL A 81 13.54 -8.86 10.06
C VAL A 81 14.39 -7.65 10.42
N LEU A 82 15.63 -7.60 9.93
CA LEU A 82 16.56 -6.49 10.09
C LEU A 82 17.02 -5.98 8.72
N GLU A 83 16.94 -4.65 8.52
CA GLU A 83 17.67 -3.91 7.50
C GLU A 83 18.89 -3.20 8.11
N ASP A 84 20.08 -3.46 7.59
CA ASP A 84 21.30 -2.74 7.94
C ASP A 84 21.70 -1.76 6.82
N HIS A 85 21.57 -0.45 7.11
CA HIS A 85 21.89 0.65 6.20
C HIS A 85 23.34 1.13 6.32
N SER A 86 24.19 0.48 7.14
CA SER A 86 25.58 0.92 7.35
C SER A 86 26.36 0.96 6.04
N GLY A 87 26.19 -0.03 5.15
CA GLY A 87 26.82 -0.04 3.82
C GLY A 87 26.33 1.09 2.90
N VAL A 88 25.05 1.48 2.99
CA VAL A 88 24.49 2.57 2.18
C VAL A 88 25.08 3.90 2.62
N GLU A 89 25.19 4.11 3.93
CA GLU A 89 25.66 5.36 4.51
C GLU A 89 27.19 5.52 4.48
N GLU A 90 27.93 4.44 4.63
CA GLU A 90 29.40 4.48 4.79
C GLU A 90 30.16 4.04 3.52
N GLU A 91 29.67 2.99 2.85
CA GLU A 91 30.33 2.37 1.70
C GLU A 91 29.71 2.83 0.36
N GLY A 92 28.57 3.51 0.41
CA GLY A 92 27.83 3.97 -0.77
C GLY A 92 27.16 2.84 -1.55
N THR A 93 26.82 1.71 -0.88
CA THR A 93 25.98 0.69 -1.52
C THR A 93 24.62 1.27 -1.88
N GLN A 94 23.97 0.72 -2.90
CA GLN A 94 22.66 1.22 -3.34
C GLN A 94 21.53 0.74 -2.42
N GLU A 95 21.75 -0.39 -1.75
CA GLU A 95 20.74 -1.10 -0.99
C GLU A 95 21.26 -1.51 0.40
N PRO A 96 20.40 -1.49 1.45
CA PRO A 96 20.71 -2.04 2.75
C PRO A 96 20.78 -3.58 2.69
N ARG A 97 21.49 -4.18 3.64
CA ARG A 97 21.54 -5.64 3.78
C ARG A 97 20.38 -6.11 4.63
N ASN A 98 19.65 -7.11 4.15
CA ASN A 98 18.54 -7.71 4.90
C ASN A 98 18.99 -9.01 5.58
N SER A 99 18.45 -9.29 6.76
CA SER A 99 18.70 -10.51 7.51
C SER A 99 17.54 -10.85 8.45
N LEU A 100 17.49 -12.09 8.92
CA LEU A 100 16.77 -12.45 10.13
C LEU A 100 17.73 -12.42 11.31
N VAL A 101 17.30 -11.78 12.39
CA VAL A 101 18.08 -11.67 13.64
C VAL A 101 17.29 -12.16 14.84
N SER A 102 18.01 -12.63 15.84
CA SER A 102 17.51 -12.82 17.20
C SER A 102 17.97 -11.68 18.08
N VAL A 103 17.06 -11.10 18.87
CA VAL A 103 17.38 -10.10 19.90
C VAL A 103 16.97 -10.65 21.26
N ASP A 104 17.95 -10.85 22.14
CA ASP A 104 17.72 -11.29 23.52
C ASP A 104 16.88 -10.25 24.29
N ALA A 105 15.80 -10.68 24.92
CA ALA A 105 14.82 -9.79 25.56
C ALA A 105 15.26 -9.28 26.95
N ALA A 106 16.36 -9.80 27.49
CA ALA A 106 16.97 -9.39 28.74
C ALA A 106 18.21 -8.49 28.53
N THR A 107 19.10 -8.87 27.60
CA THR A 107 20.37 -8.17 27.35
C THR A 107 20.30 -7.19 26.19
N GLY A 108 19.37 -7.39 25.25
CA GLY A 108 19.32 -6.64 24.00
C GLY A 108 20.40 -7.05 22.99
N GLU A 109 21.13 -8.14 23.25
CA GLU A 109 22.14 -8.68 22.34
C GLU A 109 21.48 -9.14 21.04
N GLU A 110 22.02 -8.67 19.92
CA GLU A 110 21.53 -8.96 18.57
C GLU A 110 22.48 -9.94 17.89
N GLU A 111 21.91 -11.01 17.33
CA GLU A 111 22.66 -12.00 16.57
C GLU A 111 21.96 -12.34 15.25
N VAL A 112 22.75 -12.57 14.21
CA VAL A 112 22.24 -12.97 12.89
C VAL A 112 21.87 -14.46 12.91
N VAL A 113 20.66 -14.76 12.42
CA VAL A 113 20.11 -16.13 12.32
C VAL A 113 20.14 -16.61 10.87
N VAL A 114 19.72 -15.75 9.92
CA VAL A 114 19.74 -16.05 8.48
C VAL A 114 20.13 -14.80 7.70
N GLU A 115 20.94 -14.96 6.66
CA GLU A 115 21.40 -13.89 5.78
C GLU A 115 21.46 -14.35 4.31
N HIS A 116 21.94 -13.48 3.42
CA HIS A 116 22.18 -13.70 1.99
C HIS A 116 20.97 -13.72 1.04
N ALA A 117 19.77 -13.36 1.52
CA ALA A 117 18.67 -12.98 0.62
C ALA A 117 18.48 -11.46 0.61
N ASP A 118 18.00 -10.92 -0.51
CA ASP A 118 17.76 -9.49 -0.66
C ASP A 118 16.62 -9.02 0.27
N PHE A 119 15.66 -9.90 0.57
CA PHE A 119 14.49 -9.57 1.39
C PHE A 119 14.04 -10.75 2.28
N PHE A 120 13.52 -10.40 3.46
CA PHE A 120 12.95 -11.35 4.42
C PHE A 120 11.59 -10.87 4.93
N ALA A 121 10.71 -11.80 5.32
CA ALA A 121 9.43 -11.50 5.96
C ALA A 121 8.91 -12.66 6.81
N SER A 122 7.99 -12.34 7.71
CA SER A 122 7.17 -13.27 8.48
C SER A 122 7.93 -14.36 9.22
N PRO A 123 8.98 -14.05 10.00
CA PRO A 123 9.54 -15.02 10.93
C PRO A 123 8.47 -15.41 11.95
N ARG A 124 8.15 -16.70 12.07
CA ARG A 124 7.25 -17.23 13.11
C ARG A 124 7.87 -18.45 13.76
N ILE A 125 7.70 -18.54 15.07
CA ILE A 125 8.27 -19.60 15.89
C ILE A 125 7.15 -20.39 16.56
N THR A 126 7.36 -21.70 16.65
CA THR A 126 6.51 -22.62 17.41
C THR A 126 6.53 -22.30 18.91
N GLN A 127 5.47 -22.68 19.62
CA GLN A 127 5.33 -22.36 21.04
C GLN A 127 6.41 -23.02 21.91
N ASP A 128 6.88 -24.21 21.51
CA ASP A 128 7.99 -24.90 22.15
C ASP A 128 9.36 -24.35 21.74
N GLY A 129 9.42 -23.39 20.82
CA GLY A 129 10.64 -22.74 20.37
C GLY A 129 11.55 -23.60 19.50
N LEU A 130 11.10 -24.75 18.99
CA LEU A 130 11.95 -25.72 18.30
C LEU A 130 11.95 -25.57 16.78
N HIS A 131 10.95 -24.89 16.21
CA HIS A 131 10.83 -24.68 14.78
C HIS A 131 10.58 -23.22 14.43
N LEU A 132 11.35 -22.69 13.49
CA LEU A 132 11.25 -21.35 12.92
C LEU A 132 10.81 -21.46 11.45
N VAL A 133 9.83 -20.66 11.03
CA VAL A 133 9.45 -20.48 9.62
C VAL A 133 9.66 -19.05 9.21
N TRP A 134 10.09 -18.81 7.97
CA TRP A 134 10.17 -17.47 7.37
C TRP A 134 9.95 -17.52 5.86
N ILE A 135 9.74 -16.34 5.28
CA ILE A 135 9.73 -16.10 3.83
C ILE A 135 10.96 -15.28 3.46
N GLN A 136 11.55 -15.59 2.31
CA GLN A 136 12.59 -14.78 1.69
C GLN A 136 12.41 -14.74 0.16
N TRP A 137 12.94 -13.70 -0.47
CA TRP A 137 13.00 -13.59 -1.93
C TRP A 137 14.17 -12.71 -2.34
N ASN A 138 14.49 -12.75 -3.63
CA ASN A 138 15.58 -12.00 -4.22
C ASN A 138 15.09 -11.23 -5.44
N HIS A 139 15.81 -10.19 -5.80
CA HIS A 139 15.65 -9.54 -7.08
C HIS A 139 15.78 -10.56 -8.24
N PRO A 140 15.03 -10.38 -9.34
CA PRO A 140 14.13 -9.28 -9.64
C PRO A 140 12.68 -9.52 -9.16
N HIS A 141 12.44 -10.50 -8.29
CA HIS A 141 11.09 -10.91 -7.91
C HIS A 141 10.51 -9.99 -6.83
N MET A 142 9.23 -9.64 -6.98
CA MET A 142 8.41 -9.16 -5.86
C MET A 142 7.79 -10.35 -5.12
N PRO A 143 7.37 -10.20 -3.84
CA PRO A 143 6.85 -11.33 -3.06
C PRO A 143 5.52 -11.90 -3.60
N TRP A 144 4.83 -11.21 -4.50
CA TRP A 144 3.64 -11.71 -5.22
C TRP A 144 3.95 -12.37 -6.57
N ASP A 145 5.18 -12.25 -7.06
CA ASP A 145 5.64 -12.93 -8.27
C ASP A 145 6.12 -14.34 -7.90
N GLU A 146 7.15 -14.39 -7.05
CA GLU A 146 7.78 -15.60 -6.56
C GLU A 146 8.54 -15.32 -5.27
N ASN A 147 8.39 -16.21 -4.29
CA ASN A 147 9.20 -16.22 -3.08
C ASN A 147 9.47 -17.66 -2.60
N GLN A 148 10.25 -17.77 -1.53
CA GLN A 148 10.60 -19.03 -0.90
C GLN A 148 10.18 -19.02 0.56
N MET A 149 9.71 -20.16 1.06
CA MET A 149 9.40 -20.34 2.48
C MET A 149 10.24 -21.48 3.04
N PHE A 150 10.88 -21.23 4.18
CA PHE A 150 11.77 -22.18 4.85
C PHE A 150 11.22 -22.52 6.22
N VAL A 151 11.33 -23.78 6.61
CA VAL A 151 11.09 -24.23 7.99
C VAL A 151 12.38 -24.85 8.50
N ALA A 152 12.91 -24.31 9.59
CA ALA A 152 14.14 -24.79 10.22
C ALA A 152 13.89 -25.30 11.64
N ASP A 153 14.66 -26.31 12.03
CA ASP A 153 14.79 -26.74 13.42
C ASP A 153 15.82 -25.86 14.13
N LEU A 154 15.50 -25.44 15.35
CA LEU A 154 16.38 -24.74 16.28
C LEU A 154 16.89 -25.73 17.34
N LYS A 155 18.20 -25.82 17.52
CA LYS A 155 18.83 -26.84 18.37
C LYS A 155 19.25 -26.33 19.74
N GLU A 156 20.55 -26.17 19.96
CA GLU A 156 21.15 -25.79 21.25
C GLU A 156 21.21 -24.27 21.42
N ASP A 157 21.19 -23.55 20.31
CA ASP A 157 21.33 -22.10 20.20
C ASP A 157 20.31 -21.54 19.20
N PRO A 158 19.73 -20.34 19.42
CA PRO A 158 18.76 -19.75 18.49
C PRO A 158 19.30 -19.45 17.08
N ARG A 159 20.63 -19.49 16.89
CA ARG A 159 21.32 -19.38 15.59
C ARG A 159 21.62 -20.71 14.93
N ASP A 160 21.58 -21.83 15.66
CA ASP A 160 21.81 -23.16 15.10
C ASP A 160 20.55 -23.63 14.36
N VAL A 161 20.34 -23.05 13.17
CA VAL A 161 19.25 -23.34 12.26
C VAL A 161 19.62 -24.48 11.32
N THR A 162 18.80 -25.52 11.29
CA THR A 162 18.88 -26.59 10.28
C THR A 162 17.61 -26.64 9.46
N ILE A 163 17.70 -26.43 8.15
CA ILE A 163 16.53 -26.46 7.26
C ILE A 163 15.91 -27.86 7.27
N SER A 164 14.69 -27.96 7.79
CA SER A 164 13.89 -29.18 7.84
C SER A 164 12.96 -29.32 6.63
N ARG A 165 12.47 -28.19 6.09
CA ARG A 165 11.56 -28.13 4.93
C ARG A 165 11.79 -26.85 4.14
N PHE A 166 11.48 -26.93 2.86
CA PHE A 166 11.64 -25.85 1.90
C PHE A 166 10.49 -25.88 0.89
N PHE A 167 9.90 -24.72 0.65
CA PHE A 167 8.80 -24.51 -0.28
C PHE A 167 9.21 -23.43 -1.28
N GLN A 168 8.90 -23.66 -2.55
CA GLN A 168 9.26 -22.80 -3.67
C GLN A 168 8.17 -22.80 -4.74
N HIS A 169 8.33 -21.92 -5.74
CA HIS A 169 7.43 -21.73 -6.88
C HIS A 169 6.08 -21.09 -6.50
N GLY A 170 5.98 -19.80 -6.79
CA GLY A 170 4.79 -18.99 -6.55
C GLY A 170 4.94 -18.06 -5.35
N SER A 171 3.83 -17.44 -4.98
CA SER A 171 3.77 -16.45 -3.90
C SER A 171 3.18 -17.09 -2.66
N MET A 172 4.01 -17.22 -1.62
CA MET A 172 3.59 -17.64 -0.29
C MET A 172 3.49 -16.44 0.65
N MET A 173 2.58 -16.47 1.61
CA MET A 173 2.42 -15.40 2.59
C MET A 173 1.88 -15.88 3.93
N THR A 174 2.14 -15.08 4.97
CA THR A 174 1.52 -15.22 6.31
C THR A 174 1.64 -16.62 6.93
N PRO A 175 2.83 -17.26 6.93
CA PRO A 175 2.98 -18.53 7.62
C PRO A 175 2.68 -18.38 9.11
N SER A 176 2.15 -19.42 9.74
CA SER A 176 1.96 -19.50 11.20
C SER A 176 1.87 -20.95 11.65
N PHE A 177 2.00 -21.17 12.96
CA PHE A 177 1.81 -22.49 13.57
C PHE A 177 0.59 -22.51 14.47
N ASP A 178 -0.10 -23.64 14.55
CA ASP A 178 -1.06 -23.90 15.62
C ASP A 178 -0.38 -24.42 16.89
N HIS A 179 -1.17 -24.68 17.93
CA HIS A 179 -0.69 -25.21 19.20
C HIS A 179 -0.14 -26.66 19.11
N ASN A 180 -0.30 -27.34 17.97
CA ASN A 180 0.27 -28.67 17.69
C ASN A 180 1.55 -28.58 16.86
N ASN A 181 2.08 -27.38 16.61
CA ASN A 181 3.19 -27.10 15.71
C ASN A 181 2.92 -27.55 14.26
N GLU A 182 1.66 -27.51 13.82
CA GLU A 182 1.29 -27.72 12.41
C GLU A 182 1.30 -26.39 11.67
N LEU A 183 1.80 -26.40 10.43
CA LEU A 183 2.05 -25.20 9.65
C LEU A 183 0.80 -24.81 8.87
N PHE A 184 0.49 -23.52 8.89
CA PHE A 184 -0.49 -22.87 8.03
C PHE A 184 0.20 -21.80 7.22
N TYR A 185 -0.20 -21.63 5.96
CA TYR A 185 0.32 -20.57 5.11
C TYR A 185 -0.60 -20.36 3.91
N VAL A 186 -0.49 -19.21 3.26
CA VAL A 186 -1.25 -18.90 2.05
C VAL A 186 -0.35 -19.07 0.83
N HIS A 187 -0.86 -19.66 -0.25
CA HIS A 187 -0.11 -19.93 -1.49
C HIS A 187 -0.98 -19.77 -2.73
N ASP A 188 -0.40 -19.28 -3.83
CA ASP A 188 -1.10 -19.05 -5.10
C ASP A 188 -0.94 -20.15 -6.16
N SER A 189 -0.58 -21.38 -5.76
CA SER A 189 -0.34 -22.49 -6.70
C SER A 189 -1.55 -22.88 -7.56
N THR A 190 -2.78 -22.60 -7.10
CA THR A 190 -4.01 -22.83 -7.88
C THR A 190 -4.33 -21.69 -8.86
N GLY A 191 -3.50 -20.65 -8.91
CA GLY A 191 -3.79 -19.39 -9.58
C GLY A 191 -4.56 -18.39 -8.71
N TRP A 192 -4.87 -18.73 -7.46
CA TRP A 192 -5.49 -17.88 -6.46
C TRP A 192 -4.80 -18.09 -5.12
N TRP A 193 -4.60 -17.04 -4.33
CA TRP A 193 -4.11 -17.20 -2.97
C TRP A 193 -5.14 -17.96 -2.16
N ASN A 194 -4.78 -19.18 -1.74
CA ASN A 194 -5.60 -20.05 -0.92
C ASN A 194 -4.85 -20.40 0.38
N LEU A 195 -5.58 -20.72 1.44
CA LEU A 195 -4.99 -21.18 2.70
C LEU A 195 -4.66 -22.68 2.62
N TYR A 196 -3.45 -23.02 3.03
CA TYR A 196 -2.93 -24.39 3.11
C TYR A 196 -2.61 -24.74 4.56
N TRP A 197 -2.79 -26.02 4.88
CA TRP A 197 -2.33 -26.62 6.12
C TRP A 197 -1.39 -27.78 5.82
N VAL A 198 -0.29 -27.85 6.58
CA VAL A 198 0.71 -28.90 6.49
C VAL A 198 0.92 -29.51 7.87
N ASN A 199 0.65 -30.79 7.99
CA ASN A 199 0.87 -31.49 9.25
C ASN A 199 2.38 -31.71 9.54
N ARG A 200 2.67 -32.27 10.72
CA ARG A 200 4.04 -32.60 11.14
C ARG A 200 4.75 -33.66 10.28
N ARG A 201 4.01 -34.42 9.47
CA ARG A 201 4.55 -35.42 8.53
C ARG A 201 4.74 -34.89 7.11
N GLY A 202 4.40 -33.62 6.86
CA GLY A 202 4.50 -33.01 5.54
C GLY A 202 3.30 -33.26 4.62
N PHE A 203 2.20 -33.83 5.14
CA PHE A 203 0.97 -33.92 4.36
C PHE A 203 0.30 -32.56 4.29
N GLU A 204 -0.07 -32.16 3.08
CA GLU A 204 -0.57 -30.83 2.76
C GLU A 204 -1.99 -30.89 2.18
N ILE A 205 -2.85 -29.95 2.58
CA ILE A 205 -4.21 -29.77 2.05
C ILE A 205 -4.45 -28.28 1.76
N ASN A 206 -5.01 -27.98 0.59
CA ASN A 206 -5.64 -26.69 0.32
C ASN A 206 -7.02 -26.61 1.00
N LEU A 207 -7.17 -25.70 1.95
CA LEU A 207 -8.35 -25.53 2.79
C LEU A 207 -9.41 -24.61 2.17
N THR A 208 -8.99 -23.76 1.23
CA THR A 208 -9.87 -22.84 0.50
C THR A 208 -9.66 -22.97 -1.00
N PRO A 209 -9.95 -24.13 -1.63
CA PRO A 209 -9.75 -24.35 -3.07
C PRO A 209 -10.84 -23.64 -3.88
N GLN A 210 -10.77 -22.31 -3.93
CA GLN A 210 -11.75 -21.43 -4.55
C GLN A 210 -11.06 -20.33 -5.34
N SER A 211 -11.75 -19.83 -6.36
CA SER A 211 -11.35 -18.67 -7.17
C SER A 211 -11.62 -17.35 -6.45
N LEU A 212 -11.11 -17.23 -5.21
CA LEU A 212 -11.19 -16.04 -4.38
C LEU A 212 -9.86 -15.88 -3.63
N GLU A 213 -9.35 -14.66 -3.58
CA GLU A 213 -8.09 -14.37 -2.90
C GLU A 213 -8.25 -14.47 -1.37
N VAL A 214 -7.29 -15.11 -0.73
CA VAL A 214 -7.03 -15.02 0.71
C VAL A 214 -5.88 -14.04 0.92
N GLY A 215 -6.12 -12.98 1.69
CA GLY A 215 -5.10 -11.97 1.99
C GLY A 215 -4.89 -10.94 0.88
N TRP A 216 -3.68 -10.38 0.84
CA TRP A 216 -3.33 -9.20 0.05
C TRP A 216 -1.88 -9.28 -0.41
N PRO A 217 -1.47 -8.56 -1.47
CA PRO A 217 -0.07 -8.48 -1.88
C PRO A 217 0.82 -7.96 -0.74
N THR A 218 1.92 -8.66 -0.45
CA THR A 218 2.79 -8.45 0.72
C THR A 218 3.67 -7.20 0.65
N TRP A 219 3.07 -6.01 0.59
CA TRP A 219 3.77 -4.73 0.70
C TRP A 219 4.19 -4.37 2.12
N ARG A 220 3.40 -4.79 3.11
CA ARG A 220 3.57 -4.48 4.54
C ARG A 220 3.58 -5.75 5.38
N PHE A 221 4.37 -5.72 6.45
CA PHE A 221 4.45 -6.81 7.43
C PHE A 221 3.23 -6.87 8.36
N GLY A 222 3.09 -8.00 9.05
CA GLY A 222 2.14 -8.17 10.15
C GLY A 222 0.66 -8.24 9.75
N ARG A 223 0.33 -8.26 8.45
CA ARG A 223 -1.03 -8.56 7.99
C ARG A 223 -1.30 -10.06 8.12
N GLN A 224 -2.46 -10.42 8.64
CA GLN A 224 -2.78 -11.80 9.00
C GLN A 224 -4.15 -12.19 8.43
N ALA A 225 -4.16 -12.80 7.24
CA ALA A 225 -5.39 -13.10 6.49
C ALA A 225 -6.27 -14.18 7.15
N TYR A 226 -5.73 -14.94 8.11
CA TYR A 226 -6.44 -15.99 8.81
C TYR A 226 -5.94 -16.13 10.25
N ALA A 227 -6.78 -16.71 11.11
CA ALA A 227 -6.40 -17.16 12.43
C ALA A 227 -6.83 -18.61 12.62
N VAL A 228 -6.08 -19.36 13.43
CA VAL A 228 -6.38 -20.74 13.80
C VAL A 228 -6.93 -20.77 15.22
N ASN A 229 -7.96 -21.57 15.48
CA ASN A 229 -8.59 -21.63 16.79
C ASN A 229 -7.58 -22.16 17.84
N PRO A 230 -7.33 -21.44 18.94
CA PRO A 230 -6.29 -21.81 19.90
C PRO A 230 -6.59 -23.10 20.68
N GLY A 231 -7.86 -23.51 20.78
CA GLY A 231 -8.27 -24.74 21.47
C GLY A 231 -8.57 -25.92 20.54
N LEU A 232 -8.95 -25.63 19.28
CA LEU A 232 -9.31 -26.67 18.30
C LEU A 232 -8.19 -26.95 17.28
N GLY A 233 -7.20 -26.06 17.17
CA GLY A 233 -6.08 -26.15 16.25
C GLY A 233 -6.57 -26.33 14.81
N ALA A 234 -5.97 -27.30 14.13
CA ALA A 234 -6.33 -27.75 12.79
C ALA A 234 -7.77 -28.28 12.60
N ARG A 235 -8.74 -27.99 13.47
CA ARG A 235 -10.16 -28.28 13.22
C ARG A 235 -10.98 -27.04 12.88
N GLU A 236 -10.46 -25.85 13.14
CA GLU A 236 -11.18 -24.62 12.86
C GLU A 236 -10.22 -23.44 12.62
N ALA A 237 -10.35 -22.80 11.47
CA ALA A 237 -9.70 -21.54 11.16
C ALA A 237 -10.75 -20.52 10.71
N VAL A 238 -10.52 -19.25 11.01
CA VAL A 238 -11.29 -18.14 10.42
C VAL A 238 -10.40 -17.45 9.41
N VAL A 239 -10.90 -17.29 8.19
CA VAL A 239 -10.14 -16.85 7.02
C VAL A 239 -10.87 -15.70 6.35
N ILE A 240 -10.14 -14.66 5.95
CA ILE A 240 -10.66 -13.58 5.11
C ILE A 240 -10.53 -14.04 3.66
N CYS A 241 -11.66 -14.29 3.02
CA CYS A 241 -11.76 -14.78 1.63
C CYS A 241 -12.51 -13.75 0.80
N GLY A 242 -11.84 -13.02 -0.09
CA GLY A 242 -12.44 -11.92 -0.83
C GLY A 242 -13.08 -10.88 0.10
N HIS A 243 -14.42 -10.82 0.10
CA HIS A 243 -15.21 -9.89 0.90
C HIS A 243 -15.82 -10.50 2.17
N ASP A 244 -15.56 -11.79 2.42
CA ASP A 244 -16.23 -12.57 3.46
C ASP A 244 -15.26 -13.03 4.55
N LEU A 245 -15.79 -13.17 5.77
CA LEU A 245 -15.13 -13.86 6.87
C LEU A 245 -15.67 -15.29 6.92
N THR A 246 -14.81 -16.28 6.69
CA THR A 246 -15.19 -17.68 6.50
C THR A 246 -14.58 -18.56 7.58
N VAL A 247 -15.41 -19.35 8.25
CA VAL A 247 -14.95 -20.46 9.10
C VAL A 247 -14.65 -21.66 8.21
N VAL A 248 -13.48 -22.27 8.40
CA VAL A 248 -13.04 -23.47 7.69
C VAL A 248 -12.79 -24.59 8.70
N ASP A 249 -13.49 -25.73 8.55
CA ASP A 249 -13.23 -26.96 9.31
C ASP A 249 -12.30 -27.86 8.51
N LEU A 250 -11.07 -28.07 9.01
CA LEU A 250 -10.04 -28.75 8.22
C LEU A 250 -10.24 -30.28 8.18
N ARG A 251 -10.95 -30.87 9.14
CA ARG A 251 -11.24 -32.31 9.13
C ARG A 251 -12.33 -32.66 8.14
N ARG A 252 -13.32 -31.78 8.02
CA ARG A 252 -14.49 -32.00 7.15
C ARG A 252 -14.35 -31.35 5.79
N GLN A 253 -13.34 -30.48 5.60
CA GLN A 253 -13.21 -29.60 4.44
C GLN A 253 -14.47 -28.76 4.19
N GLU A 254 -15.17 -28.42 5.28
CA GLU A 254 -16.38 -27.61 5.26
C GLU A 254 -16.04 -26.14 5.43
N ARG A 255 -16.84 -25.28 4.79
CA ARG A 255 -16.68 -23.83 4.83
C ARG A 255 -18.02 -23.20 5.14
N ARG A 256 -18.01 -22.22 6.04
CA ARG A 256 -19.20 -21.46 6.44
C ARG A 256 -18.88 -19.98 6.50
N VAL A 257 -19.53 -19.19 5.66
CA VAL A 257 -19.44 -17.73 5.70
C VAL A 257 -20.16 -17.21 6.95
N LEU A 258 -19.51 -16.31 7.68
CA LEU A 258 -20.08 -15.60 8.82
C LEU A 258 -20.86 -14.39 8.33
N ASN A 259 -22.16 -14.33 8.66
CA ASN A 259 -22.96 -13.15 8.40
C ASN A 259 -22.69 -12.07 9.45
N THR A 260 -21.57 -11.36 9.29
CA THR A 260 -21.14 -10.30 10.23
C THR A 260 -21.86 -8.97 9.99
N GLY A 261 -22.48 -8.84 8.82
CA GLY A 261 -23.01 -7.58 8.28
C GLY A 261 -21.94 -6.68 7.65
N TYR A 262 -20.66 -7.03 7.65
CA TYR A 262 -19.56 -6.27 7.02
C TYR A 262 -19.06 -6.98 5.75
N THR A 263 -18.51 -6.21 4.81
CA THR A 263 -18.04 -6.71 3.49
C THR A 263 -16.57 -6.40 3.22
N THR A 264 -15.86 -5.81 4.18
CA THR A 264 -14.44 -5.53 4.05
C THR A 264 -13.77 -5.74 5.40
N TYR A 265 -12.69 -6.52 5.38
CA TYR A 265 -11.86 -6.81 6.53
C TYR A 265 -10.45 -6.35 6.19
N SER A 266 -9.78 -5.70 7.14
CA SER A 266 -8.46 -5.11 6.94
C SER A 266 -7.54 -5.47 8.10
N LEU A 267 -6.23 -5.35 7.87
CA LEU A 267 -5.14 -5.74 8.77
C LEU A 267 -5.07 -7.25 9.05
N GLY A 268 -6.14 -7.87 9.53
CA GLY A 268 -6.20 -9.30 9.74
C GLY A 268 -7.32 -9.73 10.68
N VAL A 269 -7.23 -10.98 11.13
CA VAL A 269 -8.13 -11.59 12.12
C VAL A 269 -7.33 -12.31 13.19
N THR A 270 -7.82 -12.32 14.43
CA THR A 270 -7.22 -13.07 15.54
C THR A 270 -8.29 -13.66 16.46
N TYR A 271 -8.01 -14.80 17.09
CA TYR A 271 -8.92 -15.42 18.04
C TYR A 271 -8.80 -14.82 19.44
N SER A 272 -9.93 -14.81 20.15
CA SER A 272 -9.95 -14.77 21.61
C SER A 272 -9.25 -15.99 22.20
N LYS A 273 -8.75 -15.88 23.43
CA LYS A 273 -8.08 -16.99 24.15
C LYS A 273 -8.96 -18.25 24.26
N THR A 274 -10.28 -18.08 24.36
CA THR A 274 -11.28 -19.15 24.46
C THR A 274 -11.65 -19.78 23.13
N GLY A 275 -11.35 -19.13 22.00
CA GLY A 275 -11.62 -19.63 20.66
C GLY A 275 -13.08 -19.49 20.18
N ASP A 276 -13.98 -18.93 20.98
CA ASP A 276 -15.40 -18.72 20.64
C ASP A 276 -15.66 -17.42 19.86
N LYS A 277 -14.71 -16.50 19.90
CA LYS A 277 -14.76 -15.19 19.24
C LYS A 277 -13.50 -14.90 18.45
N VAL A 278 -13.64 -14.08 17.41
CA VAL A 278 -12.53 -13.46 16.68
C VAL A 278 -12.62 -11.94 16.71
N TYR A 279 -11.49 -11.27 16.59
CA TYR A 279 -11.38 -9.82 16.47
C TYR A 279 -10.77 -9.46 15.12
N THR A 280 -11.34 -8.45 14.46
CA THR A 280 -10.87 -7.97 13.16
C THR A 280 -11.24 -6.50 12.96
N VAL A 281 -10.53 -5.80 12.07
CA VAL A 281 -10.92 -4.45 11.65
C VAL A 281 -11.83 -4.56 10.43
N ALA A 282 -13.11 -4.25 10.63
CA ALA A 282 -14.15 -4.39 9.61
C ALA A 282 -14.73 -3.04 9.18
N SER A 283 -15.14 -2.98 7.91
CA SER A 283 -15.83 -1.85 7.27
C SER A 283 -16.76 -2.36 6.16
N ASP A 284 -17.44 -1.43 5.51
CA ASP A 284 -18.18 -1.65 4.27
C ASP A 284 -18.38 -0.32 3.55
N GLY A 285 -19.17 -0.31 2.46
CA GLY A 285 -19.45 0.89 1.67
C GLY A 285 -20.23 2.00 2.39
N THR A 286 -20.61 1.82 3.65
CA THR A 286 -21.35 2.79 4.48
C THR A 286 -20.75 3.07 5.84
N ARG A 287 -19.83 2.23 6.32
CA ARG A 287 -19.25 2.33 7.66
C ARG A 287 -17.74 2.39 7.57
N LEU A 288 -17.15 3.38 8.26
CA LEU A 288 -15.70 3.49 8.42
C LEU A 288 -15.13 2.27 9.17
N PRO A 289 -13.84 1.94 8.96
CA PRO A 289 -13.13 0.86 9.66
C PRO A 289 -13.27 0.96 11.18
N ARG A 290 -13.55 -0.16 11.82
CA ARG A 290 -13.70 -0.29 13.28
C ARG A 290 -13.24 -1.66 13.76
N LEU A 291 -12.81 -1.76 15.00
CA LEU A 291 -12.49 -3.03 15.64
C LEU A 291 -13.79 -3.73 16.07
N VAL A 292 -14.00 -4.92 15.53
CA VAL A 292 -15.21 -5.73 15.73
C VAL A 292 -14.82 -7.05 16.38
N GLU A 293 -15.54 -7.40 17.44
CA GLU A 293 -15.63 -8.75 17.97
C GLU A 293 -16.73 -9.51 17.21
N VAL A 294 -16.42 -10.71 16.71
CA VAL A 294 -17.34 -11.59 15.98
C VAL A 294 -17.45 -12.91 16.75
N GLU A 295 -18.67 -13.30 17.11
CA GLU A 295 -18.96 -14.61 17.67
C GLU A 295 -18.87 -15.67 16.55
N VAL A 296 -17.98 -16.66 16.69
CA VAL A 296 -17.67 -17.62 15.62
C VAL A 296 -18.87 -18.52 15.31
N GLY A 297 -19.62 -18.94 16.34
CA GLY A 297 -20.79 -19.81 16.18
C GLY A 297 -21.94 -19.17 15.39
N SER A 298 -22.20 -17.87 15.60
CA SER A 298 -23.38 -17.18 15.07
C SER A 298 -23.08 -16.16 13.97
N GLY A 299 -21.85 -15.64 13.91
CA GLY A 299 -21.47 -14.48 13.10
C GLY A 299 -21.88 -13.13 13.71
N ARG A 300 -22.52 -13.12 14.89
CA ARG A 300 -22.98 -11.90 15.54
C ARG A 300 -21.81 -11.00 15.91
N THR A 301 -21.96 -9.71 15.65
CA THR A 301 -20.90 -8.72 15.83
C THR A 301 -21.16 -7.78 16.99
N LYS A 302 -20.07 -7.32 17.61
CA LYS A 302 -20.05 -6.24 18.60
C LYS A 302 -18.89 -5.31 18.27
N VAL A 303 -19.16 -4.01 18.13
CA VAL A 303 -18.09 -3.01 17.99
C VAL A 303 -17.40 -2.86 19.35
N VAL A 304 -16.09 -3.08 19.37
CA VAL A 304 -15.27 -2.97 20.59
C VAL A 304 -14.38 -1.74 20.58
N GLY A 305 -14.09 -1.18 19.40
CA GLY A 305 -13.38 0.08 19.26
C GLY A 305 -13.60 0.69 17.88
N ALA A 306 -13.51 2.01 17.81
CA ALA A 306 -13.67 2.75 16.56
C ALA A 306 -12.61 3.83 16.44
N VAL A 307 -12.40 4.29 15.20
CA VAL A 307 -11.50 5.41 14.92
C VAL A 307 -12.08 6.67 15.56
N GLU A 308 -11.24 7.47 16.23
CA GLU A 308 -11.62 8.79 16.72
C GLU A 308 -12.22 9.64 15.59
N GLY A 309 -13.38 10.27 15.85
CA GLY A 309 -14.13 11.03 14.83
C GLY A 309 -15.21 10.23 14.10
N GLU A 310 -15.61 9.07 14.61
CA GLU A 310 -16.69 8.24 14.05
C GLU A 310 -18.06 8.92 13.98
N GLU A 311 -18.29 9.97 14.78
CA GLU A 311 -19.47 10.85 14.66
C GLU A 311 -19.54 11.54 13.29
N TRP A 312 -18.41 11.62 12.59
CA TRP A 312 -18.32 12.16 11.25
C TRP A 312 -18.60 11.07 10.22
N GLY A 313 -19.80 11.12 9.65
CA GLY A 313 -20.15 10.47 8.40
C GLY A 313 -21.00 11.44 7.58
N PRO A 314 -20.97 11.39 6.24
CA PRO A 314 -21.74 12.33 5.44
C PRO A 314 -23.27 12.13 5.61
N GLY A 315 -23.73 11.10 6.33
CA GLY A 315 -25.13 10.71 6.45
C GLY A 315 -25.56 9.83 5.27
N GLU A 316 -26.50 8.91 5.49
CA GLU A 316 -26.89 7.91 4.47
C GLU A 316 -27.35 8.55 3.15
N GLY A 317 -28.01 9.72 3.22
CA GLY A 317 -28.45 10.50 2.06
C GLY A 317 -27.34 10.99 1.12
N TYR A 318 -26.08 10.95 1.55
CA TYR A 318 -24.92 11.42 0.78
C TYR A 318 -23.90 10.31 0.48
N ILE A 319 -24.15 9.06 0.92
CA ILE A 319 -23.25 7.94 0.65
C ILE A 319 -23.56 7.33 -0.72
N SER A 320 -22.64 7.52 -1.65
CA SER A 320 -22.62 6.77 -2.91
C SER A 320 -21.99 5.39 -2.68
N ARG A 321 -22.72 4.34 -3.04
CA ARG A 321 -22.27 2.96 -2.92
C ARG A 321 -21.55 2.52 -4.20
N ALA A 322 -20.49 1.74 -4.03
CA ALA A 322 -19.73 1.15 -5.12
C ALA A 322 -20.63 0.20 -5.93
N ARG A 323 -20.54 0.27 -7.26
CA ARG A 323 -21.05 -0.74 -8.17
C ARG A 323 -19.90 -1.28 -9.00
N LEU A 324 -19.63 -2.58 -8.90
CA LEU A 324 -18.64 -3.23 -9.75
C LEU A 324 -19.10 -3.11 -11.21
N VAL A 325 -18.21 -2.63 -12.06
CA VAL A 325 -18.38 -2.57 -13.51
C VAL A 325 -17.26 -3.36 -14.17
N GLN A 326 -17.60 -4.04 -15.26
CA GLN A 326 -16.67 -4.72 -16.15
C GLN A 326 -16.83 -4.11 -17.53
N PHE A 327 -15.73 -3.80 -18.19
CA PHE A 327 -15.75 -3.17 -19.51
C PHE A 327 -14.69 -3.76 -20.43
N PRO A 328 -14.95 -3.81 -21.75
CA PRO A 328 -13.98 -4.31 -22.71
C PRO A 328 -12.79 -3.34 -22.85
N THR A 329 -11.60 -3.90 -23.05
CA THR A 329 -10.36 -3.16 -23.29
C THR A 329 -9.61 -3.73 -24.50
N THR A 330 -8.38 -3.30 -24.73
CA THR A 330 -7.54 -3.77 -25.84
C THR A 330 -7.33 -5.28 -25.80
N GLN A 331 -7.07 -5.86 -26.98
CA GLN A 331 -6.86 -7.32 -27.16
C GLN A 331 -8.06 -8.20 -26.77
N GLU A 332 -9.28 -7.73 -26.99
CA GLU A 332 -10.52 -8.49 -26.72
C GLU A 332 -10.65 -8.96 -25.25
N ASP A 333 -9.99 -8.24 -24.35
CA ASP A 333 -9.95 -8.53 -22.92
C ASP A 333 -10.90 -7.62 -22.13
N PHE A 334 -10.96 -7.80 -20.81
CA PHE A 334 -11.76 -6.97 -19.91
C PHE A 334 -10.94 -6.39 -18.76
N ALA A 335 -11.37 -5.22 -18.30
CA ALA A 335 -10.92 -4.61 -17.05
C ALA A 335 -12.11 -4.26 -16.15
N TYR A 336 -11.81 -3.97 -14.89
CA TYR A 336 -12.80 -3.83 -13.84
C TYR A 336 -12.68 -2.47 -13.15
N GLY A 337 -13.70 -2.13 -12.35
CA GLY A 337 -13.62 -1.00 -11.45
C GLY A 337 -14.90 -0.81 -10.64
N TYR A 338 -14.82 0.03 -9.63
CA TYR A 338 -15.97 0.45 -8.84
C TYR A 338 -16.47 1.80 -9.31
N LEU A 339 -17.70 1.82 -9.83
CA LEU A 339 -18.40 3.04 -10.20
C LEU A 339 -19.23 3.56 -9.02
N TYR A 340 -19.03 4.82 -8.68
CA TYR A 340 -19.78 5.57 -7.71
C TYR A 340 -20.51 6.71 -8.44
N MET A 341 -21.84 6.70 -8.41
CA MET A 341 -22.64 7.78 -9.01
C MET A 341 -22.82 8.95 -8.03
N PRO A 342 -23.10 10.17 -8.51
CA PRO A 342 -23.39 11.29 -7.62
C PRO A 342 -24.52 10.97 -6.64
N LYS A 343 -24.35 11.35 -5.37
CA LYS A 343 -25.36 11.10 -4.33
C LYS A 343 -25.38 12.26 -3.35
N ASN A 344 -26.49 12.98 -3.33
CA ASN A 344 -26.75 14.06 -2.39
C ASN A 344 -28.26 14.10 -2.12
N GLN A 345 -28.67 14.32 -0.87
CA GLN A 345 -30.08 14.38 -0.50
C GLN A 345 -30.70 15.78 -0.67
N ASP A 346 -29.87 16.84 -0.67
CA ASP A 346 -30.33 18.24 -0.76
C ASP A 346 -30.29 18.77 -2.19
N TYR A 347 -29.51 18.14 -3.07
CA TYR A 347 -29.30 18.60 -4.45
C TYR A 347 -29.49 17.46 -5.44
N HIS A 348 -30.25 17.75 -6.50
CA HIS A 348 -30.43 16.87 -7.65
C HIS A 348 -30.09 17.63 -8.93
N ALA A 349 -29.46 16.95 -9.87
CA ALA A 349 -29.22 17.51 -11.20
C ALA A 349 -30.55 17.62 -11.95
N SER A 350 -30.66 18.60 -12.86
CA SER A 350 -31.76 18.66 -13.81
C SER A 350 -31.83 17.39 -14.66
N GLU A 351 -33.04 17.02 -15.06
CA GLU A 351 -33.26 15.84 -15.92
C GLU A 351 -32.39 15.90 -17.19
N GLY A 352 -31.83 14.76 -17.58
CA GLY A 352 -30.92 14.65 -18.72
C GLY A 352 -29.50 15.22 -18.50
N THR A 353 -29.18 15.78 -17.32
CA THR A 353 -27.83 16.28 -17.03
C THR A 353 -26.90 15.14 -16.63
N LEU A 354 -25.84 14.93 -17.41
CA LEU A 354 -24.81 13.94 -17.10
C LEU A 354 -23.74 14.51 -16.15
N PRO A 355 -23.27 13.74 -15.17
CA PRO A 355 -22.25 14.19 -14.23
C PRO A 355 -20.85 14.21 -14.85
N PRO A 356 -19.94 15.11 -14.41
CA PRO A 356 -18.52 14.96 -14.68
C PRO A 356 -17.98 13.65 -14.08
N LEU A 357 -16.97 13.06 -14.71
CA LEU A 357 -16.32 11.83 -14.25
C LEU A 357 -14.93 12.12 -13.68
N LEU A 358 -14.65 11.57 -12.50
CA LEU A 358 -13.29 11.42 -11.96
C LEU A 358 -12.87 9.95 -12.05
N VAL A 359 -11.82 9.64 -12.81
CA VAL A 359 -11.20 8.32 -12.82
C VAL A 359 -10.09 8.28 -11.78
N LYS A 360 -10.21 7.42 -10.79
CA LYS A 360 -9.19 7.19 -9.77
C LYS A 360 -8.36 5.96 -10.16
N VAL A 361 -7.04 6.13 -10.14
CA VAL A 361 -6.08 5.04 -10.33
C VAL A 361 -5.44 4.73 -8.97
N HIS A 362 -5.51 3.47 -8.55
CA HIS A 362 -4.93 3.03 -7.27
C HIS A 362 -3.39 2.94 -7.34
N GLU A 363 -2.75 3.04 -6.17
CA GLU A 363 -1.31 2.84 -6.02
C GLU A 363 -0.94 1.35 -6.14
N GLY A 364 0.36 1.03 -6.23
CA GLY A 364 0.84 -0.35 -6.40
C GLY A 364 2.01 -0.43 -7.37
N PRO A 365 1.84 -0.99 -8.58
CA PRO A 365 0.57 -1.27 -9.28
C PRO A 365 -0.12 -2.58 -8.88
N THR A 366 0.56 -3.45 -8.14
CA THR A 366 -0.03 -4.68 -7.60
C THR A 366 -0.81 -4.41 -6.32
N ASP A 367 -2.01 -3.85 -6.45
CA ASP A 367 -3.00 -3.65 -5.37
C ASP A 367 -4.41 -3.68 -5.99
N ALA A 368 -5.45 -3.25 -5.28
CA ALA A 368 -6.80 -3.15 -5.83
C ALA A 368 -7.59 -1.96 -5.25
N ALA A 369 -8.59 -1.52 -5.99
CA ALA A 369 -9.65 -0.64 -5.52
C ALA A 369 -10.46 -1.32 -4.40
N SER A 370 -11.03 -0.51 -3.51
CA SER A 370 -11.80 -1.01 -2.35
C SER A 370 -13.24 -0.53 -2.38
N GLN A 371 -14.16 -1.41 -1.96
CA GLN A 371 -15.56 -1.07 -1.72
C GLN A 371 -15.81 -0.44 -0.34
N ALA A 372 -14.78 -0.34 0.51
CA ALA A 372 -14.91 0.29 1.82
C ALA A 372 -15.27 1.78 1.68
N LEU A 373 -16.01 2.31 2.66
CA LEU A 373 -16.37 3.72 2.70
C LEU A 373 -15.09 4.57 2.68
N ASN A 374 -14.91 5.30 1.58
CA ASN A 374 -13.79 6.22 1.40
C ASN A 374 -14.30 7.67 1.45
N PRO A 375 -14.00 8.43 2.52
CA PRO A 375 -14.37 9.84 2.63
C PRO A 375 -13.96 10.72 1.45
N ARG A 376 -12.82 10.42 0.79
CA ARG A 376 -12.37 11.16 -0.39
C ARG A 376 -13.25 10.89 -1.59
N HIS A 377 -13.71 9.66 -1.78
CA HIS A 377 -14.68 9.35 -2.84
C HIS A 377 -16.00 10.08 -2.55
N GLN A 378 -16.47 10.00 -1.30
CA GLN A 378 -17.71 10.66 -0.90
C GLN A 378 -17.65 12.19 -1.03
N PHE A 379 -16.48 12.81 -0.85
CA PHE A 379 -16.29 14.24 -1.09
C PHE A 379 -16.68 14.65 -2.52
N PHE A 380 -16.30 13.86 -3.52
CA PHE A 380 -16.61 14.12 -4.92
C PHE A 380 -18.04 13.73 -5.29
N THR A 381 -18.50 12.54 -4.89
CA THR A 381 -19.83 12.03 -5.24
C THR A 381 -20.96 12.86 -4.61
N SER A 382 -20.75 13.38 -3.40
CA SER A 382 -21.67 14.32 -2.76
C SER A 382 -21.74 15.69 -3.44
N ARG A 383 -20.81 16.00 -4.35
CA ARG A 383 -20.72 17.28 -5.08
C ARG A 383 -21.01 17.14 -6.58
N GLY A 384 -21.68 16.07 -6.98
CA GLY A 384 -22.16 15.92 -8.36
C GLY A 384 -21.22 15.16 -9.30
N PHE A 385 -20.06 14.67 -8.82
CA PHE A 385 -19.15 13.88 -9.65
C PHE A 385 -19.52 12.40 -9.63
N ALA A 386 -19.45 11.76 -10.79
CA ALA A 386 -19.27 10.32 -10.85
C ALA A 386 -17.79 10.00 -10.59
N LEU A 387 -17.51 8.85 -9.98
CA LEU A 387 -16.16 8.37 -9.74
C LEU A 387 -16.02 6.93 -10.23
N LEU A 388 -14.98 6.64 -11.01
CA LEU A 388 -14.59 5.28 -11.38
C LEU A 388 -13.25 4.97 -10.72
N ASP A 389 -13.25 4.10 -9.71
CA ASP A 389 -12.04 3.60 -9.06
C ASP A 389 -11.63 2.30 -9.76
N ILE A 390 -10.56 2.36 -10.55
CA ILE A 390 -10.31 1.37 -11.60
C ILE A 390 -9.35 0.28 -11.14
N ASP A 391 -9.73 -0.97 -11.38
CA ASP A 391 -8.87 -2.15 -11.29
C ASP A 391 -8.42 -2.52 -12.70
N TYR A 392 -7.28 -1.97 -13.10
CA TYR A 392 -6.66 -2.26 -14.39
C TYR A 392 -6.01 -3.65 -14.40
N ARG A 393 -5.75 -4.21 -15.58
CA ARG A 393 -4.98 -5.46 -15.72
C ARG A 393 -3.66 -5.31 -14.97
N GLY A 394 -3.44 -6.17 -13.98
CA GLY A 394 -2.36 -6.00 -12.98
C GLY A 394 -2.86 -5.96 -11.54
N SER A 395 -4.09 -5.50 -11.32
CA SER A 395 -4.68 -5.42 -10.00
C SER A 395 -4.86 -6.79 -9.34
N THR A 396 -4.89 -6.80 -8.02
CA THR A 396 -5.17 -8.00 -7.21
C THR A 396 -6.67 -8.20 -7.01
N GLY A 397 -7.09 -9.35 -6.47
CA GLY A 397 -8.52 -9.68 -6.28
C GLY A 397 -9.15 -10.48 -7.42
N TYR A 398 -8.46 -10.60 -8.56
CA TYR A 398 -8.93 -11.28 -9.77
C TYR A 398 -8.08 -12.50 -10.16
N GLY A 399 -7.24 -12.98 -9.23
CA GLY A 399 -6.37 -14.14 -9.41
C GLY A 399 -5.04 -13.79 -10.08
N LYS A 400 -4.10 -14.74 -9.97
CA LYS A 400 -2.72 -14.65 -10.48
C LYS A 400 -2.65 -14.33 -11.97
N LEU A 401 -3.55 -14.92 -12.77
CA LEU A 401 -3.58 -14.67 -14.22
C LEU A 401 -3.86 -13.20 -14.54
N TYR A 402 -4.81 -12.58 -13.84
CA TYR A 402 -5.12 -11.16 -14.05
C TYR A 402 -4.00 -10.25 -13.53
N ARG A 403 -3.48 -10.55 -12.34
CA ARG A 403 -2.34 -9.86 -11.72
C ARG A 403 -1.11 -9.85 -12.63
N ASN A 404 -0.80 -10.97 -13.26
CA ASN A 404 0.39 -11.11 -14.10
C ASN A 404 0.25 -10.45 -15.49
N LYS A 405 -0.94 -9.97 -15.88
CA LYS A 405 -1.12 -9.30 -17.18
C LYS A 405 -0.29 -8.02 -17.30
N LEU A 406 0.02 -7.36 -16.18
CA LEU A 406 0.81 -6.13 -16.19
C LEU A 406 2.32 -6.38 -16.27
N ASN A 407 2.77 -7.62 -16.10
CA ASN A 407 4.19 -7.95 -16.20
C ASN A 407 4.71 -7.54 -17.58
N GLN A 408 5.71 -6.67 -17.60
CA GLN A 408 6.29 -6.09 -18.83
C GLN A 408 5.36 -5.17 -19.64
N MET A 409 4.16 -4.89 -19.13
CA MET A 409 3.11 -4.13 -19.83
C MET A 409 2.69 -2.86 -19.09
N TRP A 410 3.43 -2.47 -18.05
CA TRP A 410 3.18 -1.23 -17.32
C TRP A 410 3.50 0.00 -18.18
N GLY A 411 2.62 1.00 -18.16
CA GLY A 411 2.57 2.10 -19.12
C GLY A 411 1.75 1.83 -20.38
N VAL A 412 1.28 0.59 -20.57
CA VAL A 412 0.50 0.15 -21.73
C VAL A 412 -0.88 -0.31 -21.28
N TYR A 413 -0.97 -1.45 -20.59
CA TYR A 413 -2.27 -2.04 -20.26
C TYR A 413 -3.04 -1.24 -19.20
N ASP A 414 -2.34 -0.73 -18.20
CA ASP A 414 -2.90 0.20 -17.22
C ASP A 414 -3.43 1.49 -17.87
N VAL A 415 -2.74 2.01 -18.88
CA VAL A 415 -3.16 3.20 -19.62
C VAL A 415 -4.36 2.90 -20.53
N ASP A 416 -4.31 1.78 -21.27
CA ASP A 416 -5.39 1.29 -22.12
C ASP A 416 -6.68 1.11 -21.30
N ASP A 417 -6.58 0.46 -20.14
CA ASP A 417 -7.73 0.14 -19.31
C ASP A 417 -8.36 1.39 -18.70
N VAL A 418 -7.52 2.37 -18.29
CA VAL A 418 -7.97 3.69 -17.82
C VAL A 418 -8.74 4.45 -18.91
N LEU A 419 -8.22 4.47 -20.13
CA LEU A 419 -8.88 5.12 -21.27
C LEU A 419 -10.16 4.37 -21.67
N ALA A 420 -10.14 3.04 -21.66
CA ALA A 420 -11.27 2.19 -21.99
C ALA A 420 -12.42 2.35 -20.99
N GLY A 421 -12.11 2.38 -19.68
CA GLY A 421 -13.10 2.58 -18.63
C GLY A 421 -13.82 3.92 -18.74
N ALA A 422 -13.07 5.01 -18.93
CA ALA A 422 -13.64 6.34 -19.17
C ALA A 422 -14.51 6.36 -20.44
N SER A 423 -14.00 5.83 -21.55
CA SER A 423 -14.70 5.80 -22.84
C SER A 423 -15.95 4.94 -22.81
N HIS A 424 -15.93 3.83 -22.07
CA HIS A 424 -17.09 2.98 -21.89
C HIS A 424 -18.23 3.72 -21.19
N LEU A 425 -17.96 4.39 -20.06
CA LEU A 425 -18.99 5.15 -19.34
C LEU A 425 -19.56 6.31 -20.16
N VAL A 426 -18.74 6.97 -20.98
CA VAL A 426 -19.20 8.01 -21.91
C VAL A 426 -20.12 7.43 -22.99
N ARG A 427 -19.76 6.29 -23.58
CA ARG A 427 -20.59 5.63 -24.62
C ARG A 427 -21.92 5.12 -24.08
N GLU A 428 -21.94 4.62 -22.85
CA GLU A 428 -23.17 4.23 -22.15
C GLU A 428 -24.06 5.43 -21.78
N GLY A 429 -23.58 6.66 -21.95
CA GLY A 429 -24.34 7.87 -21.67
C GLY A 429 -24.59 8.09 -20.18
N VAL A 430 -23.74 7.56 -19.30
CA VAL A 430 -23.89 7.71 -17.84
C VAL A 430 -23.06 8.85 -17.25
N VAL A 431 -22.10 9.39 -18.02
CA VAL A 431 -21.24 10.53 -17.63
C VAL A 431 -21.01 11.46 -18.81
N ASP A 432 -20.66 12.72 -18.52
CA ASP A 432 -20.37 13.73 -19.53
C ASP A 432 -18.94 13.58 -20.08
N GLY A 433 -18.82 13.15 -21.34
CA GLY A 433 -17.53 12.99 -22.04
C GLY A 433 -16.75 14.30 -22.27
N GLY A 434 -17.40 15.46 -22.13
CA GLY A 434 -16.73 16.76 -22.13
C GLY A 434 -16.04 17.10 -20.81
N ARG A 435 -16.38 16.39 -19.72
CA ARG A 435 -15.94 16.70 -18.35
C ARG A 435 -15.38 15.47 -17.63
N VAL A 436 -14.27 14.94 -18.15
CA VAL A 436 -13.55 13.80 -17.57
C VAL A 436 -12.22 14.25 -16.96
N CYS A 437 -11.95 13.84 -15.74
CA CYS A 437 -10.71 14.07 -15.00
C CYS A 437 -10.12 12.75 -14.50
N ILE A 438 -8.83 12.75 -14.16
CA ILE A 438 -8.11 11.60 -13.62
C ILE A 438 -7.36 11.99 -12.34
N ASP A 439 -7.27 11.09 -11.36
CA ASP A 439 -6.51 11.32 -10.13
C ASP A 439 -5.67 10.10 -9.74
N SER A 440 -4.40 10.34 -9.43
CA SER A 440 -3.46 9.29 -9.02
C SER A 440 -2.31 9.84 -8.17
N SER A 441 -1.66 8.96 -7.42
CA SER A 441 -0.49 9.30 -6.61
C SER A 441 0.58 8.22 -6.69
N SER A 442 1.77 8.53 -6.18
CA SER A 442 2.90 7.60 -6.15
C SER A 442 3.28 7.12 -7.57
N VAL A 443 3.68 5.86 -7.70
CA VAL A 443 4.11 5.21 -8.94
C VAL A 443 3.00 5.24 -10.01
N ALA A 444 1.73 5.12 -9.61
CA ALA A 444 0.58 5.20 -10.52
C ALA A 444 0.33 6.60 -11.12
N ALA A 445 1.04 7.64 -10.67
CA ALA A 445 1.05 8.94 -11.35
C ALA A 445 1.63 8.83 -12.77
N TYR A 446 2.47 7.82 -13.04
CA TYR A 446 2.94 7.52 -14.39
C TYR A 446 1.78 7.16 -15.33
N THR A 447 0.93 6.21 -14.93
CA THR A 447 -0.29 5.83 -15.65
C THR A 447 -1.18 7.05 -15.94
N MET A 448 -1.38 7.90 -14.93
CA MET A 448 -2.16 9.13 -15.08
C MET A 448 -1.56 10.09 -16.11
N LEU A 449 -0.26 10.37 -16.02
CA LEU A 449 0.42 11.28 -16.96
C LEU A 449 0.45 10.71 -18.37
N SER A 450 0.64 9.41 -18.52
CA SER A 450 0.55 8.72 -19.80
C SER A 450 -0.86 8.85 -20.39
N ALA A 451 -1.91 8.54 -19.63
CA ALA A 451 -3.29 8.65 -20.09
C ALA A 451 -3.69 10.10 -20.46
N LEU A 452 -3.20 11.11 -19.74
CA LEU A 452 -3.42 12.53 -20.07
C LEU A 452 -2.79 12.96 -21.39
N THR A 453 -1.71 12.30 -21.80
CA THR A 453 -0.90 12.69 -22.97
C THR A 453 -1.12 11.80 -24.19
N MET A 454 -1.94 10.76 -24.06
CA MET A 454 -2.28 9.88 -25.17
C MET A 454 -3.13 10.62 -26.23
N PRO A 455 -2.86 10.39 -27.53
CA PRO A 455 -3.71 10.90 -28.60
C PRO A 455 -5.17 10.45 -28.40
N GLY A 456 -6.12 11.38 -28.56
CA GLY A 456 -7.54 11.08 -28.38
C GLY A 456 -7.99 10.91 -26.92
N SER A 457 -7.13 11.23 -25.94
CA SER A 457 -7.50 11.22 -24.53
C SER A 457 -8.71 12.09 -24.23
N LEU A 458 -9.66 11.52 -23.46
CA LEU A 458 -10.87 12.21 -23.00
C LEU A 458 -10.60 13.10 -21.77
N PHE A 459 -9.45 12.94 -21.12
CA PHE A 459 -9.12 13.62 -19.87
C PHE A 459 -8.80 15.11 -20.09
N ARG A 460 -9.51 15.98 -19.38
CA ARG A 460 -9.30 17.45 -19.42
C ARG A 460 -8.32 17.94 -18.38
N ALA A 461 -8.23 17.25 -17.25
CA ALA A 461 -7.32 17.56 -16.17
C ALA A 461 -6.93 16.31 -15.39
N GLY A 462 -5.76 16.36 -14.73
CA GLY A 462 -5.33 15.36 -13.78
C GLY A 462 -4.86 15.95 -12.45
N GLY A 463 -5.22 15.33 -11.33
CA GLY A 463 -4.76 15.69 -9.99
C GLY A 463 -3.83 14.62 -9.44
N GLY A 464 -2.65 15.00 -8.94
CA GLY A 464 -1.72 13.98 -8.42
C GLY A 464 -0.28 14.41 -8.25
N GLY A 465 0.58 13.45 -7.88
CA GLY A 465 2.03 13.65 -7.83
C GLY A 465 2.79 12.53 -7.14
N VAL A 466 4.11 12.48 -7.38
CA VAL A 466 5.04 11.57 -6.70
C VAL A 466 5.56 12.27 -5.45
N ARG A 467 5.35 11.68 -4.26
CA ARG A 467 5.90 12.23 -3.02
C ARG A 467 7.42 12.02 -2.98
N ARG A 468 8.19 13.09 -2.77
CA ARG A 468 9.62 13.01 -2.40
C ARG A 468 9.74 12.67 -0.92
N GLY A 469 10.40 11.56 -0.58
CA GLY A 469 10.87 11.31 0.79
C GLY A 469 11.83 12.42 1.22
N ARG A 470 11.84 12.80 2.50
CA ARG A 470 12.78 13.81 3.01
C ARG A 470 14.21 13.38 2.67
N ARG A 471 15.03 14.33 2.20
CA ARG A 471 16.47 14.15 1.96
C ARG A 471 17.16 13.67 3.24
N ALA A 472 17.41 12.37 3.34
CA ALA A 472 18.73 11.84 3.65
C ALA A 472 19.33 11.38 2.31
N GLY A 473 20.64 11.50 2.11
CA GLY A 473 21.28 11.19 0.83
C GLY A 473 21.07 9.72 0.44
N GLY A 474 20.40 9.47 -0.69
CA GLY A 474 20.12 8.14 -1.22
C GLY A 474 18.91 8.20 -2.17
N GLY A 475 19.05 7.66 -3.38
CA GLY A 475 17.92 7.50 -4.30
C GLY A 475 16.83 6.63 -3.68
N SER A 476 15.57 6.83 -4.05
CA SER A 476 14.44 6.08 -3.48
C SER A 476 14.62 4.56 -3.61
N HIS A 477 14.60 3.86 -2.47
CA HIS A 477 15.22 2.55 -2.24
C HIS A 477 14.40 1.31 -2.67
N LEU A 478 15.15 0.24 -3.02
CA LEU A 478 14.84 -1.21 -3.06
C LEU A 478 13.57 -1.66 -3.78
N VAL A 479 12.41 -1.45 -3.17
CA VAL A 479 11.15 -1.97 -3.67
C VAL A 479 10.75 -1.30 -4.99
N ARG A 480 11.20 -0.07 -5.21
CA ARG A 480 10.98 0.62 -6.50
C ARG A 480 11.75 -0.02 -7.65
N GLU A 481 12.97 -0.51 -7.43
CA GLU A 481 13.75 -1.16 -8.49
C GLU A 481 13.15 -2.51 -8.83
N GLY A 482 12.77 -3.33 -7.83
CA GLY A 482 12.01 -4.57 -8.04
C GLY A 482 10.63 -4.37 -8.68
N VAL A 483 9.92 -3.27 -8.40
CA VAL A 483 8.64 -2.94 -9.05
C VAL A 483 8.83 -2.51 -10.51
N VAL A 484 9.92 -1.80 -10.82
CA VAL A 484 10.27 -1.38 -12.18
C VAL A 484 10.84 -2.56 -12.99
N ASP A 485 11.68 -3.40 -12.39
CA ASP A 485 12.33 -4.54 -13.04
C ASP A 485 11.44 -5.79 -13.09
N GLY A 486 10.70 -6.10 -12.02
CA GLY A 486 9.64 -7.11 -12.02
C GLY A 486 8.49 -6.73 -12.97
N GLY A 487 8.26 -5.42 -13.13
CA GLY A 487 7.39 -4.86 -14.16
C GLY A 487 8.01 -4.78 -15.57
N ARG A 488 9.27 -5.21 -15.79
CA ARG A 488 10.13 -4.96 -16.98
C ARG A 488 9.59 -3.86 -17.88
N VAL A 489 9.72 -2.61 -17.46
CA VAL A 489 9.05 -1.50 -18.14
C VAL A 489 9.46 -1.41 -19.60
N CYS A 490 8.51 -1.64 -20.52
CA CYS A 490 8.65 -1.31 -21.94
C CYS A 490 8.58 0.22 -22.11
N ILE A 491 9.63 0.94 -21.68
CA ILE A 491 9.73 2.37 -21.96
C ILE A 491 10.23 2.54 -23.39
N ASP A 492 9.36 2.99 -24.28
CA ASP A 492 9.77 3.57 -25.56
C ASP A 492 10.84 4.65 -25.29
N GLN A 493 12.03 4.49 -25.88
CA GLN A 493 13.14 5.44 -25.74
C GLN A 493 12.73 6.89 -26.09
N GLN A 494 11.70 7.10 -26.91
CA GLN A 494 11.18 8.43 -27.24
C GLN A 494 10.43 9.13 -26.08
N LEU A 495 9.82 8.38 -25.16
CA LEU A 495 9.11 8.94 -24.00
C LEU A 495 10.06 9.32 -22.84
N ARG A 496 11.29 8.80 -22.82
CA ARG A 496 12.30 9.10 -21.78
C ARG A 496 12.65 10.58 -21.67
N GLY A 497 12.68 11.33 -22.77
CA GLY A 497 13.13 12.73 -22.76
C GLY A 497 12.11 13.73 -22.20
N GLY A 498 10.81 13.53 -22.48
CA GLY A 498 9.74 14.46 -22.08
C GLY A 498 9.18 14.20 -20.68
N LEU A 499 9.06 12.92 -20.28
CA LEU A 499 8.49 12.54 -18.98
C LEU A 499 9.48 12.70 -17.83
N HIS A 500 10.81 12.57 -18.05
CA HIS A 500 11.79 12.83 -16.97
C HIS A 500 11.73 14.27 -16.44
N HIS A 501 11.36 15.25 -17.27
CA HIS A 501 11.15 16.63 -16.82
C HIS A 501 9.82 16.84 -16.10
N ALA A 502 8.74 16.14 -16.47
CA ALA A 502 7.45 16.19 -15.78
C ALA A 502 7.42 15.39 -14.47
N LEU A 503 8.27 14.35 -14.36
CA LEU A 503 8.49 13.51 -13.19
C LEU A 503 9.58 14.08 -12.25
N SER A 504 10.16 15.24 -12.56
CA SER A 504 10.86 16.04 -11.55
C SER A 504 9.94 16.28 -10.35
N PRO A 505 10.46 16.35 -9.11
CA PRO A 505 9.67 16.29 -7.90
C PRO A 505 8.53 17.31 -7.91
N THR A 506 7.33 16.84 -8.20
CA THR A 506 6.10 17.61 -8.12
C THR A 506 5.60 17.56 -6.68
N MET A 507 5.18 18.71 -6.16
CA MET A 507 4.58 18.76 -4.81
C MET A 507 3.32 17.90 -4.79
N PRO A 508 3.05 17.17 -3.69
CA PRO A 508 1.75 16.52 -3.50
C PRO A 508 0.61 17.53 -3.75
N GLY A 509 -0.35 17.18 -4.61
CA GLY A 509 -1.46 18.06 -4.99
C GLY A 509 -1.21 18.92 -6.24
N SER A 510 -0.39 18.46 -7.19
CA SER A 510 -0.22 19.17 -8.46
C SER A 510 -1.42 18.93 -9.39
N LEU A 511 -1.87 19.99 -10.07
CA LEU A 511 -2.93 19.93 -11.07
C LEU A 511 -2.32 20.09 -12.47
N PHE A 512 -2.62 19.13 -13.33
CA PHE A 512 -2.15 19.08 -14.71
C PHE A 512 -3.32 19.37 -15.66
N ARG A 513 -3.14 20.27 -16.62
CA ARG A 513 -4.09 20.43 -17.73
C ARG A 513 -3.55 19.79 -19.00
N ALA A 514 -4.39 19.03 -19.69
CA ALA A 514 -3.99 18.27 -20.86
C ALA A 514 -3.57 19.18 -22.04
N ASP A 515 -4.23 20.33 -22.21
CA ASP A 515 -3.91 21.32 -23.24
C ASP A 515 -2.50 21.91 -23.06
N GLN A 516 -2.12 22.26 -21.83
CA GLN A 516 -0.80 22.80 -21.50
C GLN A 516 0.31 21.78 -21.73
N ILE A 517 0.12 20.53 -21.30
CA ILE A 517 1.11 19.47 -21.53
C ILE A 517 1.27 19.19 -23.04
N ASN A 518 0.16 19.13 -23.78
CA ASN A 518 0.20 18.89 -25.22
C ASN A 518 0.83 20.06 -25.99
N GLN A 519 0.60 21.32 -25.59
CA GLN A 519 1.29 22.48 -26.16
C GLN A 519 2.80 22.42 -25.93
N GLN A 520 3.24 22.07 -24.71
CA GLN A 520 4.67 21.88 -24.41
C GLN A 520 5.28 20.74 -25.23
N ARG A 521 4.56 19.64 -25.42
CA ARG A 521 4.99 18.51 -26.25
C ARG A 521 5.15 18.93 -27.72
N THR A 522 4.20 19.67 -28.28
CA THR A 522 4.28 20.17 -29.66
C THR A 522 5.44 21.16 -29.83
N ALA A 523 5.67 22.05 -28.86
CA ALA A 523 6.80 22.96 -28.86
C ALA A 523 8.15 22.22 -28.81
N ALA A 524 8.25 21.15 -28.00
CA ALA A 524 9.44 20.31 -27.95
C ALA A 524 9.65 19.49 -29.24
N LYS A 525 8.57 19.02 -29.87
CA LYS A 525 8.60 18.29 -31.15
C LYS A 525 9.14 19.16 -32.28
N GLY A 526 8.77 20.45 -32.30
CA GLY A 526 9.28 21.43 -33.27
C GLY A 526 10.78 21.72 -33.19
N THR A 527 11.45 21.28 -32.11
CA THR A 527 12.91 21.46 -31.92
C THR A 527 13.70 20.19 -32.27
N LEU A 528 13.05 19.05 -32.46
CA LEU A 528 13.69 17.73 -32.63
C LEU A 528 13.62 17.15 -34.05
N GLU A 529 12.88 17.77 -34.98
CA GLU A 529 12.73 17.30 -36.37
C GLU A 529 13.97 17.52 -37.27
N ALA A 530 15.11 17.98 -36.73
CA ALA A 530 16.35 18.15 -37.49
C ALA A 530 17.28 16.90 -37.53
N LEU A 531 16.93 15.79 -36.87
CA LEU A 531 17.84 14.66 -36.66
C LEU A 531 17.16 13.27 -36.76
N VAL A 532 16.47 12.96 -37.86
CA VAL A 532 16.09 11.55 -38.15
C VAL A 532 16.12 11.25 -39.65
N THR A 533 17.16 10.52 -40.10
CA THR A 533 17.05 9.64 -41.27
C THR A 533 17.68 8.28 -41.00
N ARG A 534 16.84 7.24 -41.15
CA ARG A 534 17.08 5.79 -41.32
C ARG A 534 17.09 4.87 -40.09
N PRO A 535 16.44 3.69 -40.19
CA PRO A 535 16.33 2.70 -39.12
C PRO A 535 17.52 1.72 -39.15
N MET A 536 17.95 1.23 -37.99
CA MET A 536 18.79 0.04 -37.92
C MET A 536 18.38 -0.91 -36.78
N THR A 537 18.31 -2.17 -37.20
CA THR A 537 18.11 -3.44 -36.51
C THR A 537 19.34 -3.87 -35.70
N GLN A 538 19.06 -4.52 -34.55
CA GLN A 538 19.84 -5.56 -33.84
C GLN A 538 21.31 -5.36 -33.38
N ALA A 539 21.51 -5.91 -32.17
CA ALA A 539 22.69 -6.61 -31.65
C ALA A 539 23.74 -5.85 -30.81
N SER A 540 24.13 -6.58 -29.77
CA SER A 540 25.18 -6.41 -28.76
C SER A 540 26.53 -5.94 -29.29
N ASP A 541 27.23 -5.11 -28.52
CA ASP A 541 28.51 -5.50 -27.92
C ASP A 541 29.13 -4.39 -27.05
N ARG A 542 29.88 -4.84 -26.03
CA ARG A 542 30.70 -4.06 -25.11
C ARG A 542 31.81 -3.33 -25.87
N TYR A 543 32.00 -2.02 -25.64
CA TYR A 543 33.33 -1.40 -25.74
C TYR A 543 33.49 -0.22 -24.78
N THR A 544 34.58 -0.25 -24.03
CA THR A 544 35.15 0.85 -23.24
C THR A 544 36.18 1.61 -24.09
N VAL A 545 36.78 2.67 -23.51
CA VAL A 545 38.01 3.42 -23.86
C VAL A 545 37.78 4.71 -24.71
N PRO A 546 38.65 5.76 -24.64
CA PRO A 546 38.77 6.78 -23.58
C PRO A 546 38.69 8.25 -24.09
N LEU A 547 38.73 9.19 -23.13
CA LEU A 547 38.98 10.63 -23.31
C LEU A 547 40.32 10.94 -24.03
N MET A 548 40.28 11.80 -25.05
CA MET A 548 41.39 12.69 -25.43
C MET A 548 40.86 14.06 -25.91
N ARG A 549 41.48 15.14 -25.37
CA ARG A 549 41.34 16.57 -25.74
C ARG A 549 41.95 16.79 -27.15
N SER A 550 41.54 17.72 -28.03
CA SER A 550 41.65 19.19 -27.93
C SER A 550 41.36 19.82 -29.32
N SER A 551 40.78 21.04 -29.33
CA SER A 551 40.94 22.16 -30.30
C SER A 551 40.52 21.94 -31.78
N THR A 552 39.70 22.76 -32.48
CA THR A 552 39.55 24.24 -32.55
C THR A 552 38.29 24.62 -33.38
N LEU A 553 37.78 25.86 -33.19
CA LEU A 553 36.88 26.71 -34.05
C LEU A 553 35.38 26.81 -33.63
N PRO A 554 34.71 27.95 -33.91
CA PRO A 554 34.91 29.28 -33.32
C PRO A 554 33.66 29.75 -32.54
N ALA A 555 33.86 30.82 -31.75
CA ALA A 555 32.86 31.40 -30.86
C ALA A 555 31.56 31.82 -31.58
N LEU A 556 30.48 31.09 -31.29
CA LEU A 556 29.12 31.62 -31.31
C LEU A 556 28.77 32.00 -29.87
N THR A 557 28.53 33.28 -29.64
CA THR A 557 27.98 33.82 -28.40
C THR A 557 26.73 33.02 -28.00
N PRO A 558 26.71 32.33 -26.85
CA PRO A 558 25.47 31.76 -26.35
C PRO A 558 24.58 32.93 -25.94
N ALA A 559 23.43 33.08 -26.61
CA ALA A 559 22.32 33.83 -26.04
C ALA A 559 22.06 33.30 -24.63
N PRO A 560 21.77 34.16 -23.64
CA PRO A 560 21.55 33.70 -22.28
C PRO A 560 20.41 32.69 -22.27
N PRO A 561 20.53 31.56 -21.54
CA PRO A 561 19.39 30.70 -21.31
C PRO A 561 18.28 31.55 -20.69
N VAL A 562 17.15 31.64 -21.40
CA VAL A 562 15.94 32.24 -20.85
C VAL A 562 15.43 31.28 -19.78
N TYR A 563 15.82 31.54 -18.54
CA TYR A 563 15.19 30.93 -17.37
C TYR A 563 13.79 31.54 -17.21
N ILE A 564 12.75 30.83 -17.63
CA ILE A 564 11.41 31.09 -17.10
C ILE A 564 11.27 30.25 -15.84
N SER A 565 11.62 30.85 -14.70
CA SER A 565 11.12 30.35 -13.42
C SER A 565 9.64 30.70 -13.34
N VAL A 566 8.76 29.71 -13.25
CA VAL A 566 7.40 29.96 -12.74
C VAL A 566 7.53 30.06 -11.22
N GLY A 567 7.96 31.24 -10.76
CA GLY A 567 7.87 31.62 -9.35
C GLY A 567 6.42 31.98 -9.03
N ILE A 568 5.87 31.40 -7.97
CA ILE A 568 4.61 31.88 -7.40
C ILE A 568 4.90 33.24 -6.76
N VAL A 569 4.26 34.27 -7.30
CA VAL A 569 4.25 35.63 -6.78
C VAL A 569 3.66 35.63 -5.37
N SER A 570 4.38 36.22 -4.41
CA SER A 570 3.85 36.56 -3.09
C SER A 570 2.68 37.54 -3.24
N LEU A 571 1.54 37.22 -2.63
CA LEU A 571 0.37 38.10 -2.54
C LEU A 571 0.71 39.34 -1.70
N ALA A 572 1.23 40.38 -2.35
CA ALA A 572 1.23 41.74 -1.83
C ALA A 572 0.94 42.79 -2.92
N ASP A 573 1.11 42.48 -4.21
CA ASP A 573 0.83 43.43 -5.29
C ASP A 573 0.01 42.75 -6.39
N ILE A 574 -1.27 43.14 -6.50
CA ILE A 574 -2.01 43.43 -7.74
C ILE A 574 -3.47 43.65 -7.33
N GLY A 575 -3.87 44.91 -7.35
CA GLY A 575 -5.26 45.32 -7.30
C GLY A 575 -6.01 44.95 -8.58
N ALA A 576 -7.27 44.55 -8.38
CA ALA A 576 -8.40 44.68 -9.30
C ALA A 576 -8.22 44.22 -10.77
N VAL A 577 -8.51 42.95 -11.07
CA VAL A 577 -9.31 42.55 -12.26
C VAL A 577 -10.18 41.31 -11.95
N LYS A 578 -11.46 41.46 -12.32
CA LYS A 578 -12.65 40.59 -12.29
C LYS A 578 -12.50 39.04 -12.31
N THR A 579 -13.12 38.44 -11.30
CA THR A 579 -13.94 37.21 -11.23
C THR A 579 -13.80 36.13 -12.34
N GLN A 580 -13.06 35.06 -12.03
CA GLN A 580 -13.34 33.68 -12.48
C GLN A 580 -13.05 32.72 -11.32
N ALA A 581 -14.01 31.85 -11.02
CA ALA A 581 -13.97 30.94 -9.89
C ALA A 581 -12.88 29.86 -10.07
N LEU A 582 -11.83 29.94 -9.25
CA LEU A 582 -10.82 28.90 -9.05
C LEU A 582 -11.22 28.08 -7.81
N VAL A 583 -11.63 26.83 -8.01
CA VAL A 583 -11.79 25.85 -6.93
C VAL A 583 -10.41 25.29 -6.61
N TYR A 584 -9.86 25.67 -5.46
CA TYR A 584 -8.63 25.09 -4.90
C TYR A 584 -8.95 23.77 -4.18
N CYS A 585 -8.34 22.66 -4.61
CA CYS A 585 -8.24 21.44 -3.81
C CYS A 585 -7.08 21.60 -2.82
N ALA A 586 -7.38 22.01 -1.58
CA ALA A 586 -6.43 21.96 -0.49
C ALA A 586 -6.45 20.55 0.14
N THR A 587 -5.40 19.77 -0.09
CA THR A 587 -5.09 18.59 0.72
C THR A 587 -4.73 19.07 2.12
N ALA A 588 -5.67 18.95 3.06
CA ALA A 588 -5.46 19.32 4.46
C ALA A 588 -4.41 18.38 5.09
N ILE A 589 -3.19 18.90 5.24
CA ILE A 589 -2.18 18.34 6.13
C ILE A 589 -2.58 18.75 7.55
N ASN A 590 -2.77 17.76 8.41
CA ASN A 590 -3.00 17.92 9.84
C ASN A 590 -1.82 18.69 10.47
N LYS A 591 -1.94 20.01 10.60
CA LYS A 591 -1.23 20.83 11.58
C LYS A 591 -2.23 21.75 12.24
N LYS A 592 -2.45 21.53 13.54
CA LYS A 592 -3.26 22.36 14.44
C LYS A 592 -2.94 23.85 14.23
N ILE A 593 -3.84 24.58 13.61
CA ILE A 593 -3.96 26.04 13.76
C ILE A 593 -5.44 26.35 13.94
N TRP A 594 -5.83 26.58 15.18
CA TRP A 594 -7.12 27.16 15.51
C TRP A 594 -7.10 28.63 15.12
N VAL A 595 -7.82 29.00 14.06
CA VAL A 595 -8.19 30.41 13.81
C VAL A 595 -9.65 30.58 14.19
N LYS A 596 -9.86 31.15 15.37
CA LYS A 596 -11.17 31.56 15.88
C LYS A 596 -11.65 32.75 15.03
N PHE A 597 -12.76 32.60 14.31
CA PHE A 597 -13.41 33.76 13.68
C PHE A 597 -13.94 34.68 14.78
N ALA A 598 -13.34 35.86 14.90
CA ALA A 598 -13.85 36.96 15.71
C ALA A 598 -15.09 37.54 15.02
N ARG A 599 -16.27 37.40 15.63
CA ARG A 599 -17.39 38.28 15.37
C ARG A 599 -17.10 39.62 16.04
N SER A 600 -17.09 40.68 15.25
CA SER A 600 -17.21 42.04 15.74
C SER A 600 -18.61 42.20 16.33
N GLU A 601 -18.70 42.43 17.63
CA GLU A 601 -19.73 43.31 18.19
C GLU A 601 -19.23 43.86 19.53
N SER A 602 -19.26 45.18 19.58
CA SER A 602 -18.96 46.09 20.68
C SER A 602 -19.65 45.73 22.00
N ASN A 603 -18.90 45.66 23.10
CA ASN A 603 -19.03 46.55 24.27
C ASN A 603 -18.11 46.12 25.43
N PHE A 604 -17.57 47.14 26.11
CA PHE A 604 -16.77 47.08 27.33
C PHE A 604 -17.45 46.30 28.46
N VAL A 605 -16.69 45.59 29.30
CA VAL A 605 -16.40 45.90 30.73
C VAL A 605 -15.37 44.88 31.25
N ALA A 606 -14.32 45.39 31.89
CA ALA A 606 -13.32 44.61 32.62
C ALA A 606 -13.84 44.13 33.98
N ARG A 607 -13.47 42.91 34.40
CA ARG A 607 -13.18 42.60 35.81
C ARG A 607 -12.38 41.31 35.97
N THR A 608 -11.47 41.40 36.92
CA THR A 608 -10.39 40.50 37.30
C THR A 608 -10.82 39.51 38.41
N LEU A 609 -10.04 38.41 38.50
CA LEU A 609 -9.68 37.60 39.69
C LEU A 609 -10.50 36.34 40.05
N PRO A 610 -9.88 35.37 40.78
CA PRO A 610 -9.88 33.94 40.45
C PRO A 610 -10.53 33.05 41.53
N GLY A 611 -10.67 31.75 41.22
CA GLY A 611 -11.01 30.67 42.14
C GLY A 611 -10.63 29.33 41.53
#